data_AF-A0A917PJI2-F1
#
_entry.id   AF-A0A917PJI2-F1
#
_cell.length_a   1.000
_cell.length_b   1.000
_cell.length_c   1.000
_cell.angle_alpha   90.00
_cell.angle_beta   90.00
_cell.angle_gamma   90.00
#
_symmetry.space_group_name_H-M   'P 1'
#
loop_
_entity.id
_entity.type
_entity.pdbx_description
1 polymer ?
#
loop_
_entity_poly.entity_id
_entity_poly.type
_entity_poly.pdbx_seq_one_letter_code
_entity_poly.pdbx_strand_id
1 'polypeptide(L)'
;MTPPARTVPLALALLTGGTADAASHDLLAGLSADGVFRQTRPLPDDRVRRGERGYALLPDQFGGQWSVILSGTPAANTVHFTFMGGRAALTQGGPTIGKLMGRMVGRAATTCFNVGTERLPDLRAWVEGAVRAGQDVTLDRRFGPLRAQLLVNRTDGDPDSPAGLAEVDVLLTRSGTPGTAPWTNTCRAP
;
A
#
# COMPACT_ATOMS: atom_id res chain seq x y z
N MET A 1 25.39 58.56 -9.53
CA MET A 1 24.83 57.77 -10.64
C MET A 1 24.60 56.36 -10.13
N THR A 2 23.35 56.00 -9.86
CA THR A 2 22.96 54.77 -9.17
C THR A 2 22.15 53.93 -10.14
N PRO A 3 22.42 52.63 -10.34
CA PRO A 3 21.69 51.84 -11.32
C PRO A 3 20.29 51.50 -10.80
N PRO A 4 19.26 51.40 -11.68
CA PRO A 4 17.92 51.00 -11.28
C PRO A 4 17.85 49.49 -11.01
N ALA A 5 17.21 49.13 -9.89
CA ALA A 5 16.92 47.77 -9.52
C ALA A 5 15.95 47.12 -10.52
N ARG A 6 16.35 46.01 -11.14
CA ARG A 6 15.48 45.17 -11.96
C ARG A 6 14.55 44.36 -11.07
N THR A 7 13.27 44.70 -11.08
CA THR A 7 12.19 43.89 -10.51
C THR A 7 11.89 42.75 -11.50
N VAL A 8 12.22 41.51 -11.12
CA VAL A 8 11.83 40.32 -11.88
C VAL A 8 10.39 39.95 -11.46
N PRO A 9 9.44 39.79 -12.40
CA PRO A 9 8.07 39.43 -12.04
C PRO A 9 8.01 37.98 -11.56
N LEU A 10 7.48 37.83 -10.35
CA LEU A 10 7.23 36.58 -9.64
C LEU A 10 5.97 35.92 -10.23
N ALA A 11 6.07 35.38 -11.44
CA ALA A 11 4.92 34.78 -12.12
C ALA A 11 5.33 33.52 -12.90
N LEU A 12 5.87 32.51 -12.21
CA LEU A 12 6.00 31.16 -12.79
C LEU A 12 6.22 30.09 -11.69
N ALA A 13 5.25 29.86 -10.82
CA ALA A 13 5.35 28.81 -9.79
C ALA A 13 4.03 28.07 -9.49
N LEU A 14 3.09 28.00 -10.43
CA LEU A 14 1.75 27.42 -10.18
C LEU A 14 1.28 26.33 -11.17
N LEU A 15 2.18 25.71 -11.96
CA LEU A 15 1.77 24.69 -12.95
C LEU A 15 2.28 23.27 -12.70
N THR A 16 2.87 22.96 -11.54
CA THR A 16 3.37 21.60 -11.24
C THR A 16 2.41 20.74 -10.39
N GLY A 17 1.21 21.24 -10.06
CA GLY A 17 0.27 20.55 -9.16
C GLY A 17 -0.55 19.40 -9.77
N GLY A 18 -0.55 19.21 -11.09
CA GLY A 18 -1.51 18.32 -11.75
C GLY A 18 -1.14 16.84 -11.85
N THR A 19 0.12 16.46 -11.65
CA THR A 19 0.59 15.07 -11.84
C THR A 19 0.78 14.30 -10.53
N ALA A 20 0.67 14.97 -9.39
CA ALA A 20 0.90 14.37 -8.07
C ALA A 20 -0.28 13.52 -7.59
N ASP A 21 -1.51 13.86 -7.98
CA ASP A 21 -2.74 13.17 -7.58
C ASP A 21 -3.04 11.91 -8.44
N ALA A 22 -2.41 11.79 -9.60
CA ALA A 22 -2.75 10.77 -10.59
C ALA A 22 -2.30 9.35 -10.18
N ALA A 23 -1.18 9.18 -9.48
CA ALA A 23 -0.61 7.85 -9.24
C ALA A 23 -1.17 7.14 -7.99
N SER A 24 -1.57 7.89 -6.95
CA SER A 24 -2.43 7.37 -5.87
C SER A 24 -3.79 7.00 -6.44
N HIS A 25 -4.32 7.82 -7.35
CA HIS A 25 -5.54 7.56 -8.09
C HIS A 25 -5.43 6.29 -8.95
N ASP A 26 -4.31 6.05 -9.64
CA ASP A 26 -4.09 4.83 -10.45
C ASP A 26 -4.06 3.54 -9.62
N LEU A 27 -3.41 3.58 -8.44
CA LEU A 27 -3.43 2.43 -7.52
C LEU A 27 -4.86 2.17 -7.05
N LEU A 28 -5.56 3.18 -6.52
CA LEU A 28 -6.92 3.01 -5.98
C LEU A 28 -7.94 2.65 -7.06
N ALA A 29 -7.85 3.27 -8.24
CA ALA A 29 -8.67 2.93 -9.41
C ALA A 29 -8.40 1.49 -9.84
N GLY A 30 -7.15 1.06 -9.85
CA GLY A 30 -6.78 -0.33 -10.12
C GLY A 30 -7.33 -1.29 -9.06
N LEU A 31 -7.25 -0.97 -7.78
CA LEU A 31 -7.84 -1.80 -6.73
C LEU A 31 -9.37 -1.91 -6.86
N SER A 32 -10.01 -0.85 -7.34
CA SER A 32 -11.47 -0.80 -7.55
C SER A 32 -11.91 -1.52 -8.83
N ALA A 33 -11.11 -1.45 -9.89
CA ALA A 33 -11.38 -2.08 -11.19
C ALA A 33 -11.48 -3.61 -11.10
N ASP A 34 -10.86 -4.22 -10.10
CA ASP A 34 -10.92 -5.65 -9.87
C ASP A 34 -12.29 -6.10 -9.28
N GLY A 35 -13.20 -5.16 -9.01
CA GLY A 35 -14.57 -5.41 -8.56
C GLY A 35 -14.71 -5.87 -7.12
N VAL A 36 -13.59 -6.07 -6.42
CA VAL A 36 -13.54 -6.50 -5.02
C VAL A 36 -13.77 -5.32 -4.07
N PHE A 37 -13.03 -4.23 -4.26
CA PHE A 37 -13.11 -3.03 -3.42
C PHE A 37 -13.95 -1.99 -4.14
N ARG A 38 -15.26 -1.99 -3.91
CA ARG A 38 -16.17 -1.09 -4.64
C ARG A 38 -16.05 0.36 -4.21
N GLN A 39 -15.56 0.58 -3.00
CA GLN A 39 -15.42 1.90 -2.42
C GLN A 39 -14.08 2.02 -1.71
N THR A 40 -13.48 3.18 -1.84
CA THR A 40 -12.33 3.62 -1.06
C THR A 40 -12.72 4.89 -0.32
N ARG A 41 -12.33 4.98 0.95
CA ARG A 41 -12.61 6.16 1.77
C ARG A 41 -11.32 6.60 2.45
N PRO A 42 -10.97 7.90 2.45
CA PRO A 42 -9.84 8.38 3.24
C PRO A 42 -9.95 7.94 4.70
N LEU A 43 -8.82 7.51 5.28
CA LEU A 43 -8.72 7.29 6.72
C LEU A 43 -8.69 8.64 7.45
N PRO A 44 -9.22 8.71 8.67
CA PRO A 44 -9.14 9.93 9.47
C PRO A 44 -7.68 10.24 9.86
N ASP A 45 -7.39 11.53 10.05
CA ASP A 45 -6.02 12.05 10.28
C ASP A 45 -5.35 11.47 11.53
N ASP A 46 -6.11 10.99 12.52
CA ASP A 46 -5.60 10.34 13.73
C ASP A 46 -5.03 8.94 13.47
N ARG A 47 -5.39 8.31 12.34
CA ARG A 47 -4.90 6.99 11.92
C ARG A 47 -3.77 7.05 10.89
N VAL A 48 -3.37 8.24 10.45
CA VAL A 48 -2.39 8.44 9.38
C VAL A 48 -1.32 9.39 9.88
N ARG A 49 -0.03 9.01 9.82
CA ARG A 49 1.03 9.89 10.33
C ARG A 49 1.20 11.09 9.40
N ARG A 50 1.81 12.17 9.92
CA ARG A 50 2.15 13.34 9.09
C ARG A 50 3.02 12.90 7.91
N GLY A 51 2.58 13.24 6.69
CA GLY A 51 3.27 12.87 5.44
C GLY A 51 2.84 11.53 4.87
N GLU A 52 1.85 10.87 5.48
CA GLU A 52 1.22 9.66 4.97
C GLU A 52 -0.19 9.96 4.44
N ARG A 53 -0.73 9.00 3.69
CA ARG A 53 -2.10 9.02 3.17
C ARG A 53 -2.69 7.63 3.32
N GLY A 54 -3.79 7.52 4.04
CA GLY A 54 -4.47 6.26 4.31
C GLY A 54 -5.82 6.19 3.64
N TYR A 55 -6.19 5.01 3.14
CA TYR A 55 -7.52 4.73 2.60
C TYR A 55 -8.05 3.43 3.20
N ALA A 56 -9.27 3.47 3.73
CA ALA A 56 -10.06 2.27 3.98
C ALA A 56 -10.54 1.70 2.63
N LEU A 57 -10.34 0.40 2.45
CA LEU A 57 -10.81 -0.36 1.32
C LEU A 57 -12.05 -1.14 1.77
N LEU A 58 -13.17 -0.99 1.06
CA LEU A 58 -14.45 -1.59 1.46
C LEU A 58 -14.82 -2.72 0.49
N PRO A 59 -14.51 -3.98 0.85
CA PRO A 59 -15.03 -5.14 0.14
C PRO A 59 -16.45 -5.49 0.59
N ASP A 60 -17.34 -5.80 -0.35
CA ASP A 60 -18.72 -6.18 -0.02
C ASP A 60 -18.81 -7.57 0.65
N GLN A 61 -17.86 -8.47 0.33
CA GLN A 61 -18.00 -9.92 0.56
C GLN A 61 -16.92 -10.51 1.47
N PHE A 62 -15.86 -9.74 1.74
CA PHE A 62 -14.69 -10.20 2.46
C PHE A 62 -14.62 -9.38 3.73
N GLY A 63 -15.27 -9.85 4.80
CA GLY A 63 -15.39 -9.11 6.06
C GLY A 63 -14.05 -8.65 6.64
N GLY A 64 -14.10 -8.00 7.81
CA GLY A 64 -12.93 -7.33 8.38
C GLY A 64 -12.71 -5.92 7.81
N GLN A 65 -11.66 -5.28 8.28
CA GLN A 65 -11.26 -3.94 7.89
C GLN A 65 -10.02 -4.04 7.02
N TRP A 66 -10.04 -3.37 5.88
CA TRP A 66 -8.93 -3.33 4.95
C TRP A 66 -8.47 -1.89 4.79
N SER A 67 -7.17 -1.69 4.72
CA SER A 67 -6.61 -0.37 4.45
C SER A 67 -5.32 -0.42 3.66
N VAL A 68 -5.03 0.69 3.01
CA VAL A 68 -3.74 0.97 2.39
C VAL A 68 -3.22 2.31 2.91
N ILE A 69 -1.96 2.35 3.32
CA ILE A 69 -1.24 3.58 3.66
C ILE A 69 -0.09 3.76 2.68
N LEU A 70 -0.01 4.95 2.12
CA LEU A 70 1.06 5.40 1.23
C LEU A 70 1.93 6.39 2.00
N SER A 71 3.23 6.11 2.08
CA SER A 71 4.19 6.96 2.79
C SER A 71 5.40 7.27 1.92
N GLY A 72 5.90 8.50 2.01
CA GLY A 72 7.10 8.99 1.31
C GLY A 72 6.87 10.30 0.56
N THR A 73 7.87 11.19 0.60
CA THR A 73 7.83 12.52 -0.04
C THR A 73 9.06 12.72 -0.95
N PRO A 74 8.91 13.27 -2.17
CA PRO A 74 7.68 13.70 -2.86
C PRO A 74 6.92 12.55 -3.55
N ALA A 75 7.35 11.31 -3.32
CA ALA A 75 6.76 10.10 -3.89
C ALA A 75 6.73 9.00 -2.83
N ALA A 76 5.70 8.17 -2.84
CA ALA A 76 5.60 7.04 -1.93
C ALA A 76 6.77 6.09 -2.20
N ASN A 77 7.62 5.93 -1.20
CA ASN A 77 8.64 4.89 -1.17
C ASN A 77 8.16 3.65 -0.40
N THR A 78 6.96 3.75 0.18
CA THR A 78 6.37 2.75 1.06
C THR A 78 4.87 2.61 0.76
N VAL A 79 4.41 1.38 0.63
CA VAL A 79 2.98 1.02 0.56
C VAL A 79 2.71 -0.04 1.62
N HIS A 80 1.79 0.23 2.52
CA HIS A 80 1.41 -0.66 3.61
C HIS A 80 -0.03 -1.08 3.44
N PHE A 81 -0.26 -2.37 3.18
CA PHE A 81 -1.60 -2.96 3.19
C PHE A 81 -1.85 -3.62 4.53
N THR A 82 -3.04 -3.40 5.07
CA THR A 82 -3.48 -4.01 6.34
C THR A 82 -4.83 -4.67 6.13
N PHE A 83 -4.97 -5.86 6.70
CA PHE A 83 -6.23 -6.52 6.96
C PHE A 83 -6.36 -6.75 8.47
N MET A 84 -7.49 -6.37 9.05
CA MET A 84 -7.86 -6.68 10.42
C MET A 84 -9.20 -7.40 10.44
N GLY A 85 -9.27 -8.54 11.11
CA GLY A 85 -10.52 -9.31 11.23
C GLY A 85 -10.54 -10.16 12.49
N GLY A 86 -11.60 -10.94 12.66
CA GLY A 86 -11.63 -11.96 13.71
C GLY A 86 -10.67 -13.12 13.38
N ARG A 87 -10.12 -13.76 14.41
CA ARG A 87 -9.23 -14.93 14.24
C ARG A 87 -9.87 -16.06 13.43
N ALA A 88 -11.15 -16.34 13.66
CA ALA A 88 -11.90 -17.32 12.90
C ALA A 88 -12.01 -16.93 11.42
N ALA A 89 -12.17 -15.64 11.11
CA ALA A 89 -12.25 -15.13 9.75
C ALA A 89 -10.92 -15.32 9.00
N LEU A 90 -9.76 -15.09 9.63
CA LEU A 90 -8.47 -15.37 9.00
C LEU A 90 -8.23 -16.87 8.82
N THR A 91 -8.65 -17.69 9.77
CA THR A 91 -8.44 -19.15 9.70
C THR A 91 -9.29 -19.79 8.60
N GLN A 92 -10.56 -19.40 8.49
CA GLN A 92 -11.50 -19.93 7.50
C GLN A 92 -11.32 -19.25 6.13
N GLY A 93 -11.07 -17.94 6.13
CA GLY A 93 -10.94 -17.11 4.94
C GLY A 93 -9.50 -16.91 4.46
N GLY A 94 -8.49 -17.48 5.12
CA GLY A 94 -7.07 -17.29 4.84
C GLY A 94 -6.66 -17.45 3.38
N PRO A 95 -7.10 -18.50 2.66
CA PRO A 95 -6.84 -18.62 1.23
C PRO A 95 -7.38 -17.44 0.40
N THR A 96 -8.57 -16.95 0.73
CA THR A 96 -9.21 -15.82 0.04
C THR A 96 -8.53 -14.51 0.38
N ILE A 97 -8.27 -14.26 1.67
CA ILE A 97 -7.56 -13.08 2.18
C ILE A 97 -6.16 -13.03 1.55
N GLY A 98 -5.44 -14.17 1.52
CA GLY A 98 -4.12 -14.28 0.92
C GLY A 98 -4.12 -13.98 -0.58
N LYS A 99 -5.11 -14.46 -1.32
CA LYS A 99 -5.28 -14.12 -2.75
C LYS A 99 -5.52 -12.63 -2.96
N LEU A 100 -6.38 -12.02 -2.15
CA LEU A 100 -6.65 -10.58 -2.23
C LEU A 100 -5.40 -9.77 -1.90
N MET A 101 -4.72 -10.10 -0.80
CA MET A 101 -3.49 -9.45 -0.39
C MET A 101 -2.41 -9.58 -1.46
N GLY A 102 -2.21 -10.77 -2.03
CA GLY A 102 -1.30 -10.99 -3.14
C GLY A 102 -1.63 -10.12 -4.36
N ARG A 103 -2.91 -10.02 -4.75
CA ARG A 103 -3.34 -9.16 -5.87
C ARG A 103 -3.02 -7.68 -5.61
N MET A 104 -3.39 -7.16 -4.43
CA MET A 104 -3.14 -5.77 -4.05
C MET A 104 -1.63 -5.46 -4.07
N VAL A 105 -0.83 -6.35 -3.46
CA VAL A 105 0.62 -6.25 -3.44
C VAL A 105 1.21 -6.27 -4.84
N GLY A 106 0.76 -7.17 -5.71
CA GLY A 106 1.21 -7.23 -7.10
C GLY A 106 0.89 -5.96 -7.88
N ARG A 107 -0.28 -5.34 -7.63
CA ARG A 107 -0.67 -4.09 -8.27
C ARG A 107 0.15 -2.90 -7.76
N ALA A 108 0.37 -2.81 -6.45
CA ALA A 108 1.29 -1.81 -5.90
C ALA A 108 2.73 -2.01 -6.40
N ALA A 109 3.20 -3.25 -6.53
CA ALA A 109 4.52 -3.56 -7.06
C ALA A 109 4.70 -3.04 -8.50
N THR A 110 3.70 -3.19 -9.38
CA THR A 110 3.74 -2.64 -10.73
C THR A 110 3.57 -1.12 -10.76
N THR A 111 2.58 -0.59 -10.04
CA THR A 111 2.16 0.82 -10.15
C THR A 111 3.05 1.76 -9.34
N CYS A 112 3.57 1.33 -8.18
CA CYS A 112 4.35 2.19 -7.29
C CYS A 112 5.85 1.92 -7.32
N PHE A 113 6.25 0.72 -7.75
CA PHE A 113 7.64 0.26 -7.68
C PHE A 113 8.20 -0.23 -9.02
N ASN A 114 7.41 -0.23 -10.10
CA ASN A 114 7.79 -0.67 -11.43
C ASN A 114 8.46 -2.06 -11.45
N VAL A 115 7.94 -2.98 -10.61
CA VAL A 115 8.40 -4.37 -10.61
C VAL A 115 7.94 -5.05 -11.89
N GLY A 116 8.89 -5.68 -12.59
CA GLY A 116 8.63 -6.40 -13.83
C GLY A 116 7.61 -7.53 -13.67
N THR A 117 6.83 -7.78 -14.71
CA THR A 117 5.74 -8.77 -14.71
C THR A 117 6.24 -10.19 -14.46
N GLU A 118 7.50 -10.47 -14.76
CA GLU A 118 8.16 -11.75 -14.53
C GLU A 118 8.30 -12.10 -13.04
N ARG A 119 8.30 -11.09 -12.15
CA ARG A 119 8.47 -11.30 -10.69
C ARG A 119 7.15 -11.31 -9.93
N LEU A 120 6.06 -10.87 -10.55
CA LEU A 120 4.76 -10.74 -9.89
C LEU A 120 4.16 -12.08 -9.45
N PRO A 121 4.25 -13.18 -10.23
CA PRO A 121 3.74 -14.47 -9.79
C PRO A 121 4.38 -14.94 -8.49
N ASP A 122 5.71 -14.81 -8.38
CA ASP A 122 6.47 -15.22 -7.19
C ASP A 122 6.13 -14.37 -5.97
N LEU A 123 6.03 -13.05 -6.13
CA LEU A 123 5.62 -12.13 -5.07
C LEU A 123 4.21 -12.47 -4.56
N ARG A 124 3.27 -12.66 -5.48
CA ARG A 124 1.87 -13.01 -5.16
C ARG A 124 1.79 -14.34 -4.43
N ALA A 125 2.45 -15.37 -4.96
CA ALA A 125 2.45 -16.70 -4.38
C ALA A 125 3.10 -16.74 -2.99
N TRP A 126 4.15 -15.93 -2.77
CA TRP A 126 4.79 -15.80 -1.46
C TRP A 126 3.85 -15.17 -0.43
N VAL A 127 3.17 -14.07 -0.77
CA VAL A 127 2.17 -13.43 0.11
C VAL A 127 1.00 -14.38 0.36
N GLU A 128 0.42 -14.95 -0.69
CA GLU A 128 -0.72 -15.89 -0.58
C GLU A 128 -0.37 -17.08 0.30
N GLY A 129 0.82 -17.68 0.09
CA GLY A 129 1.30 -18.81 0.86
C GLY A 129 1.44 -18.50 2.35
N ALA A 130 2.00 -17.35 2.68
CA ALA A 130 2.19 -16.91 4.07
C ALA A 130 0.85 -16.65 4.78
N VAL A 131 -0.05 -15.89 4.14
CA VAL A 131 -1.37 -15.59 4.71
C VAL A 131 -2.23 -16.85 4.84
N ARG A 132 -2.20 -17.73 3.84
CA ARG A 132 -2.93 -19.01 3.85
C ARG A 132 -2.43 -19.94 4.96
N ALA A 133 -1.13 -19.94 5.25
CA ALA A 133 -0.60 -20.72 6.36
C ALA A 133 -1.19 -20.25 7.70
N GLY A 134 -1.54 -18.96 7.81
CA GLY A 134 -2.24 -18.39 8.95
C GLY A 134 -1.49 -18.54 10.28
N GLN A 135 -0.18 -18.74 10.21
CA GLN A 135 0.71 -18.83 11.36
C GLN A 135 1.19 -17.44 11.75
N ASP A 136 1.47 -17.22 13.04
CA ASP A 136 2.02 -15.94 13.50
C ASP A 136 3.47 -15.86 13.05
N VAL A 137 3.74 -14.97 12.10
CA VAL A 137 5.03 -14.90 11.40
C VAL A 137 5.38 -13.46 11.03
N THR A 138 6.67 -13.16 11.07
CA THR A 138 7.24 -11.99 10.40
C THR A 138 8.19 -12.50 9.32
N LEU A 139 7.87 -12.22 8.06
CA LEU A 139 8.64 -12.63 6.90
C LEU A 139 9.16 -11.40 6.16
N ASP A 140 10.38 -11.49 5.63
CA ASP A 140 11.00 -10.44 4.83
C ASP A 140 11.59 -11.08 3.56
N ARG A 141 11.28 -10.50 2.40
CA ARG A 141 11.82 -10.97 1.13
C ARG A 141 12.05 -9.82 0.16
N ARG A 142 13.08 -9.97 -0.68
CA ARG A 142 13.38 -9.02 -1.76
C ARG A 142 12.96 -9.58 -3.12
N PHE A 143 12.40 -8.71 -3.94
CA PHE A 143 11.98 -8.95 -5.31
C PHE A 143 12.64 -7.90 -6.22
N GLY A 144 13.97 -7.97 -6.34
CA GLY A 144 14.77 -6.93 -7.01
C GLY A 144 14.88 -5.68 -6.16
N PRO A 145 14.50 -4.49 -6.67
CA PRO A 145 14.52 -3.25 -5.89
C PRO A 145 13.37 -3.16 -4.88
N LEU A 146 12.38 -4.07 -4.93
CA LEU A 146 11.30 -4.10 -3.96
C LEU A 146 11.68 -4.98 -2.77
N ARG A 147 11.58 -4.44 -1.55
CA ARG A 147 11.54 -5.22 -0.31
C ARG A 147 10.09 -5.36 0.13
N ALA A 148 9.68 -6.57 0.45
CA ALA A 148 8.35 -6.86 0.98
C ALA A 148 8.51 -7.49 2.37
N GLN A 149 7.81 -6.93 3.35
CA GLN A 149 7.70 -7.47 4.70
C GLN A 149 6.26 -7.88 4.92
N LEU A 150 6.06 -9.03 5.52
CA LEU A 150 4.75 -9.58 5.79
C LEU A 150 4.69 -9.98 7.25
N LEU A 151 3.70 -9.44 7.96
CA LEU A 151 3.35 -9.82 9.32
C LEU A 151 1.98 -10.50 9.27
N VAL A 152 1.88 -11.68 9.89
CA VAL A 152 0.61 -12.27 10.28
C VAL A 152 0.65 -12.37 11.78
N ASN A 153 -0.35 -11.80 12.44
CA ASN A 153 -0.45 -11.79 13.89
C ASN A 153 -1.87 -12.18 14.30
N ARG A 154 -2.00 -13.00 15.34
CA ARG A 154 -3.27 -13.37 15.95
C ARG A 154 -3.15 -13.13 17.45
N THR A 155 -4.08 -12.36 17.98
CA THR A 155 -4.24 -12.23 19.42
C THR A 155 -5.33 -13.17 19.89
N ASP A 156 -5.07 -13.88 20.98
CA ASP A 156 -6.11 -14.62 21.67
C ASP A 156 -7.20 -13.65 22.15
N GLY A 157 -8.43 -14.15 22.24
CA GLY A 157 -9.51 -13.38 22.82
C GLY A 157 -9.23 -13.10 24.30
N ASP A 158 -9.43 -11.87 24.72
CA ASP A 158 -9.56 -11.53 26.14
C ASP A 158 -10.91 -12.07 26.65
N PRO A 159 -11.11 -12.45 27.92
CA PRO A 159 -12.42 -12.66 28.52
C PRO A 159 -13.50 -11.65 28.11
N ASP A 160 -13.13 -10.38 27.87
CA ASP A 160 -14.05 -9.32 27.42
C ASP A 160 -14.25 -9.24 25.89
N SER A 161 -13.46 -9.98 25.11
CA SER A 161 -13.57 -10.09 23.64
C SER A 161 -13.11 -11.48 23.15
N PRO A 162 -13.92 -12.53 23.35
CA PRO A 162 -13.49 -13.92 23.18
C PRO A 162 -13.19 -14.32 21.72
N ALA A 163 -13.54 -13.47 20.75
CA ALA A 163 -13.40 -13.77 19.33
C ALA A 163 -11.94 -13.81 18.85
N GLY A 164 -11.01 -13.16 19.57
CA GLY A 164 -9.62 -12.95 19.16
C GLY A 164 -9.50 -12.10 17.88
N LEU A 165 -8.41 -11.36 17.74
CA LEU A 165 -8.16 -10.56 16.53
C LEU A 165 -7.09 -11.22 15.66
N ALA A 166 -7.19 -10.97 14.38
CA ALA A 166 -6.20 -11.34 13.39
C ALA A 166 -5.81 -10.10 12.59
N GLU A 167 -4.53 -9.93 12.39
CA GLU A 167 -3.94 -8.84 11.63
C GLU A 167 -2.99 -9.44 10.58
N VAL A 168 -3.10 -8.93 9.36
CA VAL A 168 -2.16 -9.22 8.28
C VAL A 168 -1.69 -7.90 7.71
N ASP A 169 -0.39 -7.64 7.85
CA ASP A 169 0.26 -6.49 7.24
C ASP A 169 1.19 -6.93 6.13
N VAL A 170 1.17 -6.19 5.02
CA VAL A 170 2.21 -6.27 4.00
C VAL A 170 2.78 -4.89 3.76
N LEU A 171 4.04 -4.71 4.11
CA LEU A 171 4.81 -3.49 3.90
C LEU A 171 5.74 -3.66 2.69
N LEU A 172 5.46 -2.89 1.66
CA LEU A 172 6.28 -2.79 0.46
C LEU A 172 7.15 -1.55 0.59
N THR A 173 8.47 -1.72 0.53
CA THR A 173 9.44 -0.63 0.59
C THR A 173 10.38 -0.68 -0.59
N ARG A 174 10.72 0.50 -1.09
CA ARG A 174 11.78 0.65 -2.08
C ARG A 174 13.13 0.36 -1.41
N SER A 175 13.88 -0.59 -1.95
CA SER A 175 15.24 -0.94 -1.53
C SER A 175 16.25 -0.59 -2.64
N GLY A 176 17.39 -0.01 -2.26
CA GLY A 176 18.46 0.41 -3.19
C GLY A 176 18.33 1.86 -3.71
N THR A 177 19.32 2.27 -4.51
CA THR A 177 19.44 3.65 -5.03
C THR A 177 18.48 3.88 -6.21
N PRO A 178 17.57 4.87 -6.13
CA PRO A 178 16.76 5.30 -7.28
C PRO A 178 17.66 5.83 -8.40
N GLY A 179 17.57 5.35 -9.65
CA GLY A 179 18.27 6.01 -10.78
C GLY A 179 18.83 5.17 -11.93
N THR A 180 18.82 3.84 -11.91
CA THR A 180 19.12 3.06 -13.13
C THR A 180 17.88 3.02 -14.02
N ALA A 181 17.77 3.96 -14.95
CA ALA A 181 16.56 4.27 -15.71
C ALA A 181 15.86 3.08 -16.45
N PRO A 182 14.54 3.18 -16.74
CA PRO A 182 13.61 4.23 -16.33
C PRO A 182 12.59 3.73 -15.30
N TRP A 183 12.69 4.20 -14.05
CA TRP A 183 11.70 4.00 -12.98
C TRP A 183 10.63 5.09 -13.08
N THR A 184 9.68 4.94 -14.02
CA THR A 184 8.68 5.97 -14.39
C THR A 184 7.46 6.05 -13.47
N ASN A 185 7.16 4.99 -12.72
CA ASN A 185 5.92 4.92 -11.94
C ASN A 185 6.22 5.09 -10.45
N THR A 186 5.75 6.21 -9.87
CA THR A 186 5.74 6.45 -8.43
C THR A 186 4.31 6.75 -8.01
N CYS A 187 3.70 5.90 -7.20
CA CYS A 187 2.56 6.33 -6.39
C CYS A 187 3.05 7.51 -5.56
N ARG A 188 2.34 8.63 -5.58
CA ARG A 188 2.69 9.80 -4.75
C ARG A 188 1.62 9.94 -3.68
N ALA A 189 2.05 10.24 -2.46
CA ALA A 189 1.14 10.78 -1.46
C ALA A 189 0.87 12.24 -1.86
N PRO A 190 -0.39 12.67 -2.10
CA PRO A 190 -0.70 14.06 -2.41
C PRO A 190 -0.15 15.03 -1.37
#